data_AF-A0A1G2SHG3-F1
#
_entry.id   AF-A0A1G2SHG3-F1
#
_cell.length_a   1.000
_cell.length_b   1.000
_cell.length_c   1.000
_cell.angle_alpha   90.00
_cell.angle_beta   90.00
_cell.angle_gamma   90.00
#
_symmetry.space_group_name_H-M   'P 1'
#
loop_
_entity.id
_entity.type
_entity.pdbx_description
1 polymer ?
#
loop_
_entity_poly.entity_id
_entity_poly.type
_entity_poly.pdbx_seq_one_letter_code
_entity_poly.pdbx_strand_id
1 'polypeptide(L)'
;MKKERVTTWFVEPKDAKTNESAMMDLVQSCGATDDKIYRGKLDNEDVPHDVVEVSYRFIVRMECNAAKFEHKFRIFTHVEGESAMRMWPFGNHKKLSRTAEVKRVAKKIEGLPKRPTAKI
;
A
#
# COMPACT_ATOMS: atom_id res chain seq x y z
N MET A 1 28.57 14.19 -7.30
CA MET A 1 27.89 12.88 -7.16
C MET A 1 26.53 13.11 -6.53
N LYS A 2 25.43 12.79 -7.23
CA LYS A 2 24.11 12.76 -6.57
C LYS A 2 24.14 11.58 -5.60
N LYS A 3 24.18 11.84 -4.28
CA LYS A 3 23.92 10.78 -3.29
C LYS A 3 22.55 10.20 -3.62
N GLU A 4 22.50 8.90 -3.93
CA GLU A 4 21.23 8.21 -4.05
C GLU A 4 20.52 8.36 -2.71
N ARG A 5 19.42 9.12 -2.71
CA ARG A 5 18.64 9.32 -1.49
C ARG A 5 17.98 8.00 -1.16
N VAL A 6 18.24 7.48 0.03
CA VAL A 6 17.58 6.26 0.50
C VAL A 6 16.10 6.58 0.76
N THR A 7 15.22 5.75 0.20
CA THR A 7 13.77 5.86 0.44
C THR A 7 13.34 4.69 1.32
N THR A 8 12.84 5.01 2.50
CA THR A 8 12.24 4.06 3.44
C THR A 8 10.73 3.98 3.20
N TRP A 9 10.18 2.78 3.30
CA TRP A 9 8.77 2.50 3.02
C TRP A 9 8.06 2.06 4.29
N PHE A 10 6.87 2.59 4.51
CA PHE A 10 6.05 2.28 5.68
C PHE A 10 4.63 1.90 5.29
N VAL A 11 3.99 1.08 6.11
CA VAL A 11 2.63 0.59 5.90
C VAL A 11 1.82 0.75 7.20
N GLU A 12 0.57 1.18 7.05
CA GLU A 12 -0.42 1.34 8.12
C GLU A 12 -1.72 0.63 7.72
N PRO A 13 -2.38 -0.16 8.57
CA PRO A 13 -3.73 -0.66 8.33
C PRO A 13 -4.77 0.47 8.38
N LYS A 14 -5.77 0.45 7.49
CA LYS A 14 -6.81 1.51 7.42
C LYS A 14 -7.93 1.39 8.46
N ASP A 15 -8.06 0.25 9.14
CA ASP A 15 -9.19 -0.06 10.02
C ASP A 15 -8.74 -0.38 11.45
N ALA A 16 -9.34 0.31 12.42
CA ALA A 16 -9.06 0.17 13.84
C ALA A 16 -9.36 -1.25 14.39
N LYS A 17 -10.35 -1.97 13.84
CA LYS A 17 -10.59 -3.40 14.21
C LYS A 17 -9.50 -4.33 13.67
N THR A 18 -8.81 -3.88 12.64
CA THR A 18 -7.77 -4.61 11.92
C THR A 18 -6.36 -4.24 12.46
N ASN A 19 -6.24 -3.22 13.31
CA ASN A 19 -4.97 -2.56 13.62
C ASN A 19 -3.95 -3.43 14.37
N GLU A 20 -4.30 -4.22 15.38
CA GLU A 20 -3.27 -5.04 16.07
C GLU A 20 -3.01 -6.36 15.35
N SER A 21 -4.06 -7.12 15.03
CA SER A 21 -3.89 -8.44 14.39
C SER A 21 -3.30 -8.33 12.99
N ALA A 22 -3.74 -7.37 12.18
CA ALA A 22 -3.18 -7.26 10.83
C ALA A 22 -1.81 -6.61 10.82
N MET A 23 -1.46 -5.79 11.82
CA MET A 23 -0.10 -5.31 11.98
C MET A 23 0.83 -6.44 12.41
N MET A 24 0.40 -7.32 13.32
CA MET A 24 1.12 -8.53 13.69
C MET A 24 1.28 -9.50 12.52
N ASP A 25 0.21 -9.77 11.77
CA ASP A 25 0.24 -10.62 10.57
C ASP A 25 1.15 -10.00 9.47
N LEU A 26 1.11 -8.67 9.34
CA LEU A 26 1.97 -7.93 8.43
C LEU A 26 3.44 -8.08 8.86
N VAL A 27 3.73 -7.86 10.13
CA VAL A 27 5.07 -8.00 10.72
C VAL A 27 5.60 -9.42 10.50
N GLN A 28 4.79 -10.44 10.80
CA GLN A 28 5.14 -11.84 10.59
C GLN A 28 5.36 -12.19 9.11
N SER A 29 4.50 -11.70 8.21
CA SER A 29 4.61 -11.97 6.76
C SER A 29 5.70 -11.15 6.04
N CYS A 30 6.18 -10.08 6.67
CA CYS A 30 7.29 -9.26 6.19
C CYS A 30 8.64 -9.65 6.81
N GLY A 31 8.65 -10.48 7.86
CA GLY A 31 9.82 -10.68 8.70
C GLY A 31 10.29 -9.38 9.34
N ALA A 32 9.35 -8.47 9.65
CA ALA A 32 9.66 -7.27 10.40
C ALA A 32 9.87 -7.65 11.88
N THR A 33 10.76 -6.90 12.52
CA THR A 33 11.12 -7.04 13.93
C THR A 33 10.63 -5.79 14.66
N ASP A 34 10.53 -5.81 16.00
CA ASP A 34 9.92 -4.69 16.76
C ASP A 34 10.59 -3.33 16.51
N ASP A 35 11.87 -3.31 16.13
CA ASP A 35 12.63 -2.11 15.71
C ASP A 35 12.12 -1.46 14.42
N LYS A 36 11.28 -2.15 13.66
CA LYS A 36 10.64 -1.65 12.43
C LYS A 36 9.23 -1.12 12.67
N ILE A 37 8.76 -1.12 13.91
CA ILE A 37 7.44 -0.62 14.28
C ILE A 37 7.60 0.78 14.87
N TYR A 38 6.96 1.77 14.25
CA TYR A 38 7.01 3.16 14.67
C TYR A 38 5.62 3.62 15.09
N ARG A 39 5.50 4.09 16.34
CA ARG A 39 4.24 4.63 16.86
C ARG A 39 4.22 6.15 16.77
N GLY A 40 3.13 6.71 16.28
CA GLY A 40 2.95 8.17 16.16
C GLY A 40 3.93 8.88 15.21
N LYS A 41 4.41 8.21 14.17
CA LYS A 41 5.30 8.83 13.16
C LYS A 41 4.49 9.85 12.35
N LEU A 42 5.02 11.06 12.18
CA LEU A 42 4.30 12.17 11.53
C LEU A 42 4.43 12.11 10.00
N ASP A 43 3.30 12.35 9.33
CA ASP A 43 3.28 12.64 7.90
C ASP A 43 3.54 14.14 7.60
N ASN A 44 3.49 14.51 6.32
CA ASN A 44 3.73 15.87 5.86
C ASN A 44 2.57 16.85 6.14
N GLU A 45 1.50 16.38 6.80
CA GLU A 45 0.36 17.16 7.29
C GLU A 45 0.34 17.18 8.84
N ASP A 46 1.44 16.75 9.48
CA ASP A 46 1.59 16.62 10.93
C ASP A 46 0.59 15.64 11.58
N VAL A 47 0.10 14.66 10.81
CA VAL A 47 -0.79 13.60 11.31
C VAL A 47 0.05 12.43 11.83
N PRO A 48 -0.17 11.96 13.07
CA PRO A 48 0.54 10.81 13.63
C PRO A 48 -0.04 9.49 13.11
N HIS A 49 0.85 8.57 12.75
CA HIS A 49 0.50 7.22 12.27
C HIS A 49 1.33 6.14 12.96
N ASP A 50 0.68 5.00 13.21
CA ASP A 50 1.34 3.79 13.67
C ASP A 50 1.69 2.93 12.44
N VAL A 51 2.98 2.86 12.13
CA VAL A 51 3.46 2.32 10.86
C VAL A 51 4.53 1.26 11.04
N VAL A 52 4.58 0.32 10.11
CA VAL A 52 5.64 -0.69 10.03
C VAL A 52 6.53 -0.40 8.84
N GLU A 53 7.83 -0.32 9.06
CA GLU A 53 8.83 -0.25 8.02
C GLU A 53 8.94 -1.58 7.29
N VAL A 54 8.87 -1.52 5.96
CA VAL A 54 8.89 -2.68 5.08
C VAL A 54 9.90 -2.49 3.96
N SER A 55 10.39 -3.61 3.42
CA SER A 55 11.24 -3.55 2.23
C SER A 55 10.44 -3.16 0.98
N TYR A 56 11.11 -2.55 0.00
CA TYR A 56 10.49 -2.25 -1.30
C TYR A 56 9.91 -3.50 -1.99
N ARG A 57 10.49 -4.69 -1.77
CA ARG A 57 9.94 -5.96 -2.29
C ARG A 57 8.52 -6.23 -1.78
N PHE A 58 8.23 -5.85 -0.54
CA PHE A 58 6.88 -5.95 0.02
C PHE A 58 5.90 -5.02 -0.71
N ILE A 59 6.32 -3.78 -0.97
CA ILE A 59 5.53 -2.79 -1.71
C ILE A 59 5.20 -3.29 -3.12
N VAL A 60 6.18 -3.84 -3.85
CA VAL A 60 5.95 -4.44 -5.17
C VAL A 60 4.91 -5.57 -5.10
N ARG A 61 4.99 -6.43 -4.07
CA ARG A 61 4.01 -7.51 -3.85
C ARG A 61 2.60 -6.96 -3.60
N MET A 62 2.48 -5.89 -2.80
CA MET A 62 1.21 -5.21 -2.58
C MET A 62 0.69 -4.56 -3.87
N GLU A 63 1.54 -3.92 -4.67
CA GLU A 63 1.15 -3.32 -5.94
C GLU A 63 0.66 -4.38 -6.94
N CYS A 64 1.31 -5.54 -7.03
CA CYS A 64 0.82 -6.66 -7.84
C CYS A 64 -0.59 -7.12 -7.43
N ASN A 65 -0.90 -7.07 -6.13
CA ASN A 65 -2.16 -7.54 -5.55
C ASN A 65 -3.04 -6.39 -5.06
N ALA A 66 -2.94 -5.21 -5.69
CA ALA A 66 -3.46 -3.98 -5.10
C ALA A 66 -4.97 -4.00 -4.85
N ALA A 67 -5.76 -4.71 -5.68
CA ALA A 67 -7.20 -4.90 -5.45
C ALA A 67 -7.54 -5.56 -4.08
N LYS A 68 -6.62 -6.38 -3.54
CA LYS A 68 -6.78 -7.03 -2.23
C LYS A 68 -6.33 -6.14 -1.07
N PHE A 69 -5.36 -5.25 -1.32
CA PHE A 69 -4.62 -4.56 -0.27
C PHE A 69 -4.95 -3.06 -0.16
N GLU A 70 -5.40 -2.43 -1.23
CA GLU A 70 -5.74 -1.00 -1.28
C GLU A 70 -6.75 -0.58 -0.21
N HIS A 71 -7.79 -1.37 0.00
CA HIS A 71 -8.82 -1.08 0.99
C HIS A 71 -8.36 -1.36 2.42
N LYS A 72 -7.24 -2.07 2.59
CA LYS A 72 -6.75 -2.55 3.88
C LYS A 72 -5.60 -1.73 4.43
N PHE A 73 -4.79 -1.11 3.56
CA PHE A 73 -3.54 -0.48 3.96
C PHE A 73 -3.33 0.90 3.31
N ARG A 74 -2.67 1.79 4.06
CA ARG A 74 -2.00 3.00 3.55
C ARG A 74 -0.51 2.71 3.44
N ILE A 75 0.13 3.35 2.47
CA ILE A 75 1.57 3.24 2.25
C ILE A 75 2.16 4.64 2.35
N PHE A 76 3.31 4.76 3.01
CA PHE A 76 4.05 5.99 3.16
C PHE A 76 5.50 5.80 2.69
N THR A 77 6.11 6.88 2.24
CA THR A 77 7.53 6.96 1.89
C THR A 77 8.20 8.04 2.69
N HIS A 78 9.39 7.77 3.20
CA HIS A 78 10.26 8.78 3.81
C HIS A 78 11.57 8.81 3.04
N VAL A 79 11.94 9.98 2.52
CA VAL A 79 13.22 10.17 1.84
C VAL A 79 14.23 10.68 2.86
N GLU A 80 15.42 10.10 2.89
CA GLU A 80 16.49 10.52 3.77
C GLU A 80 16.75 12.04 3.66
N GLY A 81 16.71 12.73 4.80
CA GLY A 81 16.83 14.19 4.90
C GLY A 81 15.51 14.96 4.90
N GLU A 82 14.36 14.31 4.71
CA GLU A 82 13.05 14.92 4.94
C GLU A 82 12.66 14.82 6.43
N SER A 83 11.90 15.80 6.93
CA SER A 83 11.43 15.82 8.33
C SER A 83 10.26 14.87 8.58
N ALA A 84 9.46 14.61 7.54
CA ALA A 84 8.22 13.85 7.63
C ALA A 84 8.12 12.81 6.52
N MET A 85 7.31 11.77 6.77
CA MET A 85 6.94 10.84 5.71
C MET A 85 5.81 11.43 4.85
N ARG A 86 5.68 10.92 3.64
CA ARG A 86 4.64 11.33 2.69
C ARG A 86 3.78 10.15 2.33
N MET A 87 2.47 10.36 2.23
CA MET A 87 1.56 9.32 1.77
C MET A 87 1.89 8.96 0.31
N TRP A 88 2.20 7.69 0.08
CA TRP A 88 2.37 7.16 -1.27
C TRP A 88 0.99 6.95 -1.88
N PRO A 89 0.75 7.32 -3.15
CA PRO A 89 -0.55 7.20 -3.80
C PRO A 89 -0.89 5.73 -4.19
N PHE A 90 -0.67 4.80 -3.27
CA PHE A 90 -1.14 3.43 -3.33
C PHE A 90 -2.67 3.41 -3.29
N GLY A 91 -3.30 2.70 -4.23
CA GLY A 91 -4.76 2.76 -4.40
C GLY A 91 -5.26 3.94 -5.24
N ASN A 92 -4.40 4.61 -6.01
CA ASN A 92 -4.91 5.50 -7.04
C ASN A 92 -5.37 4.65 -8.24
N HIS A 93 -6.68 4.62 -8.54
CA HIS A 93 -7.28 3.89 -9.67
C HIS A 93 -6.50 4.06 -11.00
N LYS A 94 -5.87 5.23 -11.22
CA LYS A 94 -5.03 5.50 -12.39
C LYS A 94 -3.72 4.71 -12.44
N LYS A 95 -3.15 4.32 -11.30
CA LYS A 95 -1.98 3.42 -11.22
C LYS A 95 -2.39 1.95 -11.15
N LEU A 96 -3.56 1.65 -10.60
CA LEU A 96 -4.14 0.31 -10.60
C LEU A 96 -4.34 -0.23 -12.01
N SER A 97 -4.79 0.59 -12.97
CA SER A 97 -4.90 0.21 -14.39
C SER A 97 -3.59 -0.30 -15.02
N ARG A 98 -2.44 -0.03 -14.39
CA ARG A 98 -1.13 -0.44 -14.88
C ARG A 98 -0.67 -1.80 -14.35
N THR A 99 -1.28 -2.33 -13.28
CA THR A 99 -0.85 -3.62 -12.71
C THR A 99 -1.30 -4.78 -13.60
N ALA A 100 -0.46 -5.81 -13.71
CA ALA A 100 -0.74 -6.97 -14.58
C ALA A 100 -2.03 -7.69 -14.19
N GLU A 101 -2.39 -7.67 -12.90
CA GLU A 101 -3.61 -8.30 -12.40
C GLU A 101 -4.85 -7.50 -12.77
N VAL A 102 -4.83 -6.16 -12.65
CA VAL A 102 -5.95 -5.32 -13.10
C VAL A 102 -6.12 -5.41 -14.61
N LYS A 103 -5.03 -5.44 -15.40
CA LYS A 103 -5.11 -5.71 -16.85
C LYS A 103 -5.70 -7.08 -17.15
N ARG A 104 -5.34 -8.11 -16.39
CA ARG A 104 -5.86 -9.47 -16.54
C ARG A 104 -7.35 -9.53 -16.19
N VAL A 105 -7.76 -8.89 -15.10
CA VAL A 105 -9.17 -8.80 -14.66
C VAL A 105 -9.99 -7.98 -15.67
N ALA A 106 -9.48 -6.85 -16.16
CA ALA A 106 -10.13 -6.05 -17.19
C ALA A 106 -10.36 -6.87 -18.48
N LYS A 107 -9.33 -7.56 -18.97
CA LYS A 107 -9.45 -8.46 -20.13
C LYS A 107 -10.45 -9.59 -19.90
N LYS A 108 -10.51 -10.10 -18.67
CA LYS A 108 -11.48 -11.13 -18.28
C LYS A 108 -12.91 -10.58 -18.26
N ILE A 109 -13.10 -9.33 -17.81
CA ILE A 109 -14.40 -8.63 -17.82
C ILE A 109 -14.84 -8.30 -19.24
N GLU A 110 -13.94 -7.86 -20.12
CA GLU A 110 -14.23 -7.61 -21.55
C GLU A 110 -14.70 -8.87 -22.29
N GLY A 111 -14.18 -10.04 -21.90
CA GLY A 111 -14.57 -11.33 -22.45
C GLY A 111 -15.88 -11.90 -21.87
N LEU A 112 -16.45 -11.28 -20.84
CA LEU A 112 -17.75 -11.73 -20.31
C LEU A 112 -18.87 -11.28 -21.24
N PRO A 113 -19.85 -12.16 -21.53
CA PRO A 113 -21.02 -11.77 -22.32
C PRO A 113 -21.72 -10.61 -21.60
N LYS A 114 -21.88 -9.48 -22.31
CA LYS A 114 -22.65 -8.34 -21.80
C LYS A 114 -24.03 -8.86 -21.42
N ARG A 115 -24.46 -8.59 -20.17
CA ARG A 115 -25.82 -8.93 -19.73
C ARG A 115 -26.80 -8.42 -20.80
N PRO A 116 -27.74 -9.23 -21.29
CA PRO A 116 -28.78 -8.71 -22.16
C PRO A 116 -29.49 -7.63 -21.36
N THR A 117 -29.42 -6.38 -21.85
CA THR A 117 -30.24 -5.29 -21.36
C THR A 117 -31.68 -5.75 -21.52
N ALA A 118 -32.32 -6.08 -20.40
CA ALA A 118 -33.75 -6.31 -20.36
C ALA A 118 -34.40 -5.04 -20.90
N LYS A 119 -34.98 -5.14 -22.10
CA LYS A 119 -35.88 -4.12 -22.62
C LYS A 119 -37.13 -4.20 -21.74
N ILE A 120 -37.42 -3.12 -21.02
CA ILE A 120 -38.74 -2.86 -20.45
C ILE A 120 -39.61 -2.33 -21.58
#